data_AF-A0A3E0KAL9-F1
#
_entry.id   AF-A0A3E0KAL9-F1
#
_cell.length_a   1.000
_cell.length_b   1.000
_cell.length_c   1.000
_cell.angle_alpha   90.00
_cell.angle_beta   90.00
_cell.angle_gamma   90.00
#
_symmetry.space_group_name_H-M   'P 1'
#
loop_
_entity.id
_entity.type
_entity.pdbx_description
1 polymer ?
#
loop_
_entity_poly.entity_id
_entity_poly.type
_entity_poly.pdbx_seq_one_letter_code
_entity_poly.pdbx_strand_id
1 'polypeptide(L)'
;AEEGSIKVVLGTKPFEGAAETGNQAAVASVLTAVKDEPGTELDDLYAWLFTLAPGDEAKAQAALDRLSGEVYTALPTLAARRLDAIVAGVEHGLAQGAEPGRRFWAAAQGSSGRIRGNDRQGTAASDIELRGLTVGADLLARGNARAGLLAGFLSETLTMDARQSAVRGSSVHLGGYGQWELDKVTLRGVVGFSSARSDSERRVAFGGTVRTAQGAFETSDTVMAVEARFAAWSSEQVRLVPVVGLAHYTTRRAGFRETGAGNEGLTVQAYDAAWVRGLLGLELGSTEPTGNDMSWYGRWRGCTTSAQRSGRRRRGSTVRRAGTSS
;
A
#
# COMPACT_ATOMS: atom_id res chain seq x y z
N ALA A 1 -47.33 23.85 47.21
CA ALA A 1 -46.40 24.38 46.20
C ALA A 1 -45.31 23.34 46.04
N GLU A 2 -45.36 22.55 44.97
CA GLU A 2 -44.29 21.60 44.65
C GLU A 2 -43.17 22.38 43.96
N GLU A 3 -42.04 22.54 44.64
CA GLU A 3 -40.81 23.03 44.01
C GLU A 3 -40.26 21.92 43.12
N GLY A 4 -40.42 22.10 41.81
CA GLY A 4 -39.87 21.23 40.79
C GLY A 4 -38.35 21.20 40.86
N SER A 5 -37.79 20.05 41.20
CA SER A 5 -36.35 19.82 41.10
C SER A 5 -35.93 19.91 39.63
N ILE A 6 -35.15 20.93 39.27
CA ILE A 6 -34.49 21.01 37.97
C ILE A 6 -33.43 19.91 37.94
N LYS A 7 -33.75 18.80 37.27
CA LYS A 7 -32.80 17.72 37.01
C LYS A 7 -31.91 18.18 35.85
N VAL A 8 -30.79 18.81 36.16
CA VAL A 8 -29.75 19.11 35.16
C VAL A 8 -29.17 17.78 34.69
N VAL A 9 -29.67 17.26 33.58
CA VAL A 9 -29.02 16.18 32.85
C VAL A 9 -27.90 16.83 32.05
N LEU A 10 -26.71 16.92 32.64
CA LEU A 10 -25.47 17.15 31.91
C LEU A 10 -25.26 15.94 31.00
N GLY A 11 -25.86 15.99 29.81
CA GLY A 11 -25.60 15.03 28.75
C GLY A 11 -24.19 15.28 28.24
N THR A 12 -23.17 14.78 28.94
CA THR A 12 -21.86 14.57 28.33
C THR A 12 -22.10 13.67 27.13
N LYS A 13 -22.06 14.22 25.91
CA LYS A 13 -21.89 13.38 24.74
C LYS A 13 -20.49 12.78 24.87
N PRO A 14 -20.35 11.48 25.15
CA PRO A 14 -19.04 10.85 25.05
C PRO A 14 -18.55 11.02 23.59
N PHE A 15 -17.24 11.00 23.34
CA PHE A 15 -16.69 11.24 22.00
C PHE A 15 -17.34 10.35 20.92
N GLU A 16 -17.77 9.17 21.34
CA GLU A 16 -18.49 8.15 20.58
C GLU A 16 -19.88 8.61 20.12
N GLY A 17 -20.54 9.50 20.87
CA GLY A 17 -21.86 10.03 20.54
C GLY A 17 -21.87 11.05 19.39
N ALA A 18 -20.71 11.55 18.99
CA ALA A 18 -20.55 12.41 17.82
C ALA A 18 -20.09 11.65 16.56
N ALA A 19 -19.61 10.41 16.71
CA ALA A 19 -19.13 9.60 15.60
C ALA A 19 -20.30 9.10 14.73
N GLU A 20 -20.19 9.28 13.42
CA GLU A 20 -21.17 8.78 12.45
C GLU A 20 -20.68 7.55 11.66
N THR A 21 -19.36 7.36 11.61
CA THR A 21 -18.74 6.30 10.82
C THR A 21 -17.99 5.30 11.68
N GLY A 22 -17.77 4.09 11.14
CA GLY A 22 -17.00 3.05 11.83
C GLY A 22 -15.59 3.50 12.22
N ASN A 23 -14.89 4.24 11.34
CA ASN A 23 -13.56 4.77 11.62
C ASN A 23 -13.58 5.84 12.72
N GLN A 24 -14.54 6.78 12.68
CA GLN A 24 -14.69 7.79 13.73
C GLN A 24 -14.99 7.14 15.08
N ALA A 25 -15.87 6.13 15.12
CA ALA A 25 -16.18 5.40 16.33
C ALA A 25 -14.96 4.66 16.89
N ALA A 26 -14.10 4.11 16.03
CA ALA A 26 -12.84 3.47 16.44
C ALA A 26 -11.86 4.48 17.05
N VAL A 27 -11.68 5.64 16.42
CA VAL A 27 -10.82 6.72 16.97
C VAL A 27 -11.38 7.23 18.29
N ALA A 28 -12.69 7.49 18.36
CA ALA A 28 -13.36 7.93 19.58
C ALA A 28 -13.19 6.92 20.73
N SER A 29 -13.35 5.63 20.44
CA SER A 29 -13.15 4.57 21.43
C SER A 29 -11.71 4.52 21.94
N VAL A 30 -10.70 4.77 21.09
CA VAL A 30 -9.30 4.88 21.53
C VAL A 30 -9.11 6.08 22.43
N LEU A 31 -9.65 7.25 22.07
CA LEU A 31 -9.58 8.46 22.92
C LEU A 31 -10.22 8.19 24.29
N THR A 32 -11.41 7.58 24.35
CA THR A 32 -12.03 7.22 25.62
C THR A 32 -11.17 6.25 26.43
N ALA A 33 -10.56 5.25 25.80
CA ALA A 33 -9.74 4.26 26.49
C ALA A 33 -8.47 4.86 27.10
N VAL A 34 -7.87 5.87 26.45
CA VAL A 34 -6.60 6.47 26.87
C VAL A 34 -6.79 7.76 27.68
N LYS A 35 -8.02 8.23 27.89
CA LYS A 35 -8.32 9.49 28.59
C LYS A 35 -7.65 9.61 29.95
N ASP A 36 -7.75 8.56 30.76
CA ASP A 36 -7.23 8.54 32.13
C ASP A 36 -5.85 7.86 32.20
N GLU A 37 -5.25 7.50 31.06
CA GLU A 37 -3.91 6.90 31.04
C GLU A 37 -2.84 7.98 31.29
N PRO A 38 -1.97 7.79 32.30
CA PRO A 38 -0.91 8.76 32.60
C PRO A 38 0.11 8.85 31.46
N GLY A 39 0.52 10.08 31.13
CA GLY A 39 1.53 10.33 30.09
C GLY A 39 0.99 10.36 28.66
N THR A 40 -0.33 10.41 28.47
CA THR A 40 -0.94 10.64 27.15
C THR A 40 -0.88 12.10 26.73
N GLU A 41 -0.85 13.05 27.68
CA GLU A 41 -0.70 14.50 27.44
C GLU A 41 -1.59 15.03 26.28
N LEU A 42 -2.84 14.54 26.21
CA LEU A 42 -3.88 14.94 25.26
C LEU A 42 -4.81 16.02 25.84
N ASP A 43 -4.34 16.78 26.83
CA ASP A 43 -5.15 17.72 27.61
C ASP A 43 -5.79 18.80 26.73
N ASP A 44 -5.05 19.34 25.76
CA ASP A 44 -5.58 20.34 24.81
C ASP A 44 -6.73 19.77 23.96
N LEU A 45 -6.58 18.51 23.52
CA LEU A 45 -7.61 17.82 22.74
C LEU A 45 -8.85 17.58 23.58
N TYR A 46 -8.69 17.08 24.81
CA TYR A 46 -9.81 16.85 25.72
C TYR A 46 -10.48 18.15 26.15
N ALA A 47 -9.70 19.17 26.52
CA ALA A 47 -10.23 20.49 26.87
C ALA A 47 -11.07 21.06 25.72
N TRP A 48 -10.56 21.00 24.48
CA TRP A 48 -11.34 21.42 23.33
C TRP A 48 -12.59 20.55 23.12
N LEU A 49 -12.49 19.21 23.18
CA LEU A 49 -13.64 18.33 23.01
C LEU A 49 -14.74 18.60 24.06
N PHE A 50 -14.37 18.90 25.31
CA PHE A 50 -15.32 19.26 26.37
C PHE A 50 -15.95 20.65 26.21
N THR A 51 -15.39 21.51 25.35
CA THR A 51 -15.99 22.82 25.03
C THR A 51 -17.05 22.75 23.93
N LEU A 52 -17.18 21.61 23.24
CA LEU A 52 -18.13 21.45 22.14
C LEU A 52 -19.57 21.44 22.67
N ALA A 53 -20.42 22.26 22.05
CA ALA A 53 -21.84 22.35 22.39
C ALA A 53 -22.68 21.39 21.52
N PRO A 54 -23.93 21.08 21.91
CA PRO A 54 -24.89 20.46 20.98
C PRO A 54 -24.96 21.28 19.68
N GLY A 55 -24.79 20.62 18.52
CA GLY A 55 -24.67 21.29 17.22
C GLY A 55 -23.23 21.38 16.68
N ASP A 56 -22.21 21.07 17.49
CA ASP A 56 -20.80 21.03 17.06
C ASP A 56 -20.32 19.63 16.60
N GLU A 57 -21.23 18.69 16.34
CA GLU A 57 -20.91 17.30 15.98
C GLU A 57 -19.98 17.23 14.77
N ALA A 58 -20.22 18.06 13.75
CA ALA A 58 -19.37 18.14 12.57
C ALA A 58 -17.91 18.52 12.88
N LYS A 59 -17.67 19.34 13.91
CA LYS A 59 -16.32 19.71 14.34
C LYS A 59 -15.63 18.51 15.00
N ALA A 60 -16.35 17.78 15.86
CA ALA A 60 -15.84 16.55 16.47
C ALA A 60 -15.52 15.48 15.41
N GLN A 61 -16.44 15.24 14.48
CA GLN A 61 -16.26 14.30 13.37
C GLN A 61 -15.03 14.64 12.52
N ALA A 62 -14.86 15.92 12.17
CA ALA A 62 -13.68 16.38 11.44
C ALA A 62 -12.39 16.13 12.25
N ALA A 63 -12.37 16.39 13.56
CA ALA A 63 -11.21 16.10 14.39
C ALA A 63 -10.89 14.59 14.47
N LEU A 64 -11.92 13.74 14.63
CA LEU A 64 -11.75 12.27 14.63
C LEU A 64 -11.15 11.77 13.32
N ASP A 65 -11.61 12.31 12.18
CA ASP A 65 -11.04 12.02 10.87
C ASP A 65 -9.56 12.44 10.79
N ARG A 66 -9.19 13.62 11.30
CA ARG A 66 -7.80 14.14 11.29
C ARG A 66 -6.86 13.37 12.22
N LEU A 67 -7.38 12.85 13.33
CA LEU A 67 -6.62 12.07 14.30
C LEU A 67 -6.36 10.64 13.81
N SER A 68 -7.13 10.15 12.85
CA SER A 68 -7.00 8.79 12.33
C SER A 68 -5.66 8.55 11.60
N GLY A 69 -5.07 7.37 11.79
CA GLY A 69 -3.89 6.91 11.04
C GLY A 69 -4.23 6.28 9.68
N GLU A 70 -5.35 6.70 9.06
CA GLU A 70 -5.97 6.01 7.93
C GLU A 70 -5.04 5.90 6.71
N VAL A 71 -4.20 6.91 6.46
CA VAL A 71 -3.24 6.87 5.33
C VAL A 71 -2.35 5.62 5.34
N TYR A 72 -2.06 5.06 6.52
CA TYR A 72 -1.22 3.87 6.66
C TYR A 72 -1.91 2.58 6.21
N THR A 73 -3.23 2.56 6.08
CA THR A 73 -3.97 1.38 5.60
C THR A 73 -3.81 1.17 4.10
N ALA A 74 -3.40 2.19 3.35
CA ALA A 74 -3.13 2.11 1.91
C ALA A 74 -1.73 1.55 1.57
N LEU A 75 -0.82 1.47 2.56
CA LEU A 75 0.56 1.02 2.35
C LEU A 75 0.69 -0.41 1.78
N PRO A 76 -0.12 -1.41 2.16
CA PRO A 76 -0.05 -2.73 1.54
C PRO A 76 -0.40 -2.69 0.04
N THR A 77 -1.34 -1.82 -0.36
CA THR A 77 -1.66 -1.61 -1.78
C THR A 77 -0.52 -0.92 -2.52
N LEU A 78 0.15 0.06 -1.90
CA LEU A 78 1.34 0.68 -2.45
C LEU A 78 2.46 -0.35 -2.66
N ALA A 79 2.73 -1.21 -1.67
CA ALA A 79 3.70 -2.30 -1.78
C ALA A 79 3.35 -3.29 -2.91
N ALA A 80 2.07 -3.64 -3.08
CA ALA A 80 1.63 -4.48 -4.19
C ALA A 80 1.91 -3.84 -5.56
N ARG A 81 1.64 -2.55 -5.72
CA ARG A 81 1.93 -1.80 -6.96
C ARG A 81 3.42 -1.74 -7.26
N ARG A 82 4.26 -1.57 -6.24
CA ARG A 82 5.72 -1.59 -6.34
C ARG A 82 6.22 -2.94 -6.86
N LEU A 83 5.73 -4.03 -6.29
CA LEU A 83 6.07 -5.39 -6.74
C LEU A 83 5.52 -5.71 -8.14
N ASP A 84 4.32 -5.23 -8.47
CA ASP A 84 3.76 -5.36 -9.81
C ASP A 84 4.58 -4.63 -10.87
N ALA A 85 5.21 -3.51 -10.52
CA ALA A 85 6.15 -2.83 -11.42
C ALA A 85 7.35 -3.72 -11.75
N ILE A 86 7.90 -4.50 -10.81
CA ILE A 86 8.98 -5.45 -11.10
C ILE A 86 8.52 -6.47 -12.17
N VAL A 87 7.36 -7.07 -11.96
CA VAL A 87 6.80 -8.08 -12.89
C VAL A 87 6.53 -7.46 -14.27
N ALA A 88 5.90 -6.28 -14.32
CA ALA A 88 5.61 -5.58 -15.56
C ALA A 88 6.89 -5.17 -16.32
N GLY A 89 7.95 -4.78 -15.60
CA GLY A 89 9.25 -4.45 -16.18
C GLY A 89 9.86 -5.65 -16.90
N VAL A 90 9.82 -6.83 -16.27
CA VAL A 90 10.29 -8.09 -16.88
C VAL A 90 9.47 -8.46 -18.10
N GLU A 91 8.14 -8.38 -18.02
CA GLU A 91 7.27 -8.71 -19.16
C GLU A 91 7.59 -7.83 -20.37
N HIS A 92 7.83 -6.53 -20.14
CA HIS A 92 8.24 -5.60 -21.20
C HIS A 92 9.64 -5.94 -21.73
N GLY A 93 10.59 -6.20 -20.84
CA GLY A 93 11.97 -6.58 -21.18
C GLY A 93 12.07 -7.86 -22.00
N LEU A 94 11.33 -8.91 -21.61
CA LEU A 94 11.28 -10.18 -22.32
C LEU A 94 10.59 -10.08 -23.68
N ALA A 95 9.65 -9.15 -23.85
CA ALA A 95 9.04 -8.88 -25.16
C ALA A 95 10.03 -8.16 -26.09
N GLN A 96 10.72 -7.11 -25.60
CA GLN A 96 11.70 -6.37 -26.41
C GLN A 96 13.00 -7.14 -26.68
N GLY A 97 13.40 -8.00 -25.75
CA GLY A 97 14.64 -8.74 -25.84
C GLY A 97 14.58 -9.91 -26.81
N ALA A 98 13.43 -10.25 -27.38
CA ALA A 98 13.29 -11.34 -28.35
C ALA A 98 14.12 -11.12 -29.64
N GLU A 99 14.64 -9.90 -29.84
CA GLU A 99 15.56 -9.55 -30.92
C GLU A 99 16.92 -10.30 -30.82
N PRO A 100 17.39 -10.94 -31.91
CA PRO A 100 18.67 -11.65 -31.93
C PRO A 100 19.84 -10.77 -31.49
N GLY A 101 20.58 -11.20 -30.47
CA GLY A 101 21.80 -10.54 -29.98
C GLY A 101 21.58 -9.48 -28.89
N ARG A 102 20.33 -9.06 -28.62
CA ARG A 102 20.04 -8.07 -27.58
C ARG A 102 19.96 -8.72 -26.19
N ARG A 103 21.05 -8.61 -25.44
CA ARG A 103 21.21 -9.13 -24.07
C ARG A 103 20.86 -8.13 -22.96
N PHE A 104 20.44 -6.91 -23.32
CA PHE A 104 20.11 -5.85 -22.38
C PHE A 104 18.82 -5.15 -22.78
N TRP A 105 18.02 -4.81 -21.78
CA TRP A 105 16.79 -4.05 -21.95
C TRP A 105 16.62 -3.01 -20.83
N ALA A 106 15.83 -1.99 -21.13
CA ALA A 106 15.43 -0.97 -20.19
C ALA A 106 13.94 -0.69 -20.38
N ALA A 107 13.22 -0.51 -19.29
CA ALA A 107 11.80 -0.24 -19.26
C ALA A 107 11.54 0.96 -18.34
N ALA A 108 11.09 2.07 -18.92
CA ALA A 108 10.53 3.19 -18.16
C ALA A 108 9.13 2.79 -17.68
N GLN A 109 8.81 3.11 -16.43
CA GLN A 109 7.60 2.63 -15.78
C GLN A 109 6.84 3.80 -15.17
N GLY A 110 5.52 3.76 -15.35
CA GLY A 110 4.58 4.68 -14.72
C GLY A 110 3.31 3.92 -14.38
N SER A 111 2.79 4.12 -13.17
CA SER A 111 1.53 3.54 -12.73
C SER A 111 0.79 4.54 -11.86
N SER A 112 -0.51 4.66 -12.08
CA SER A 112 -1.40 5.36 -11.17
C SER A 112 -2.53 4.43 -10.73
N GLY A 113 -3.13 4.72 -9.58
CA GLY A 113 -4.25 3.95 -9.07
C GLY A 113 -4.99 4.69 -7.98
N ARG A 114 -6.29 4.41 -7.86
CA ARG A 114 -7.15 4.97 -6.82
C ARG A 114 -7.71 3.86 -5.94
N ILE A 115 -7.55 4.00 -4.63
CA ILE A 115 -8.29 3.23 -3.63
C ILE A 115 -9.59 4.00 -3.37
N ARG A 116 -10.73 3.33 -3.52
CA ARG A 116 -12.03 3.94 -3.22
C ARG A 116 -12.24 4.02 -1.72
N GLY A 117 -12.72 5.16 -1.27
CA GLY A 117 -13.25 5.32 0.09
C GLY A 117 -14.57 4.57 0.29
N ASN A 118 -15.05 4.59 1.52
CA ASN A 118 -16.33 4.01 1.93
C ASN A 118 -16.99 4.94 2.95
N ASP A 119 -18.06 5.61 2.52
CA ASP A 119 -18.73 6.62 3.33
C ASP A 119 -19.32 6.03 4.63
N ARG A 120 -19.87 4.81 4.59
CA ARG A 120 -20.40 4.15 5.80
C ARG A 120 -19.30 3.84 6.81
N GLN A 121 -18.13 3.42 6.34
CA GLN A 121 -17.00 3.13 7.21
C GLN A 121 -16.19 4.38 7.55
N GLY A 122 -16.44 5.51 6.87
CA GLY A 122 -15.67 6.75 7.05
C GLY A 122 -14.23 6.62 6.57
N THR A 123 -14.00 5.87 5.50
CA THR A 123 -12.68 5.77 4.88
C THR A 123 -12.59 6.67 3.66
N ALA A 124 -11.55 7.48 3.59
CA ALA A 124 -11.24 8.37 2.48
C ALA A 124 -10.70 7.61 1.26
N ALA A 125 -10.91 8.19 0.09
CA ALA A 125 -10.22 7.74 -1.12
C ALA A 125 -8.72 8.07 -1.03
N SER A 126 -7.90 7.30 -1.73
CA SER A 126 -6.48 7.57 -1.85
C SER A 126 -6.00 7.40 -3.27
N ASP A 127 -5.08 8.26 -3.69
CA ASP A 127 -4.44 8.20 -4.99
C ASP A 127 -2.98 7.76 -4.83
N ILE A 128 -2.56 6.86 -5.71
CA ILE A 128 -1.23 6.25 -5.72
C ILE A 128 -0.61 6.52 -7.08
N GLU A 129 0.64 6.98 -7.06
CA GLU A 129 1.46 7.20 -8.25
C GLU A 129 2.83 6.57 -8.05
N LEU A 130 3.29 5.82 -9.05
CA LEU A 130 4.63 5.25 -9.11
C LEU A 130 5.25 5.59 -10.45
N ARG A 131 6.54 5.91 -10.44
CA ARG A 131 7.34 6.15 -11.63
C ARG A 131 8.75 5.65 -11.44
N GLY A 132 9.40 5.19 -12.50
CA GLY A 132 10.81 4.82 -12.40
C GLY A 132 11.34 4.10 -13.63
N LEU A 133 12.45 3.42 -13.42
CA LEU A 133 13.20 2.74 -14.46
C LEU A 133 13.65 1.38 -13.95
N THR A 134 13.41 0.36 -14.76
CA THR A 134 14.00 -0.97 -14.57
C THR A 134 14.88 -1.30 -15.76
N VAL A 135 16.07 -1.83 -15.47
CA VAL A 135 16.98 -2.38 -16.47
C VAL A 135 17.18 -3.87 -16.21
N GLY A 136 17.49 -4.61 -17.25
CA GLY A 136 17.80 -6.03 -17.12
C GLY A 136 18.74 -6.52 -18.19
N ALA A 137 19.36 -7.66 -17.88
CA ALA A 137 20.32 -8.31 -18.74
C ALA A 137 20.11 -9.81 -18.77
N ASP A 138 20.20 -10.42 -19.95
CA ASP A 138 20.12 -11.86 -20.13
C ASP A 138 21.49 -12.48 -19.96
N LEU A 139 21.57 -13.37 -18.99
CA LEU A 139 22.80 -14.09 -18.65
C LEU A 139 22.83 -15.47 -19.32
N LEU A 140 21.66 -16.03 -19.59
CA LEU A 140 21.49 -17.29 -20.27
C LEU A 140 20.51 -17.11 -21.44
N ALA A 141 20.94 -17.49 -22.64
CA ALA A 141 20.10 -17.64 -23.80
C ALA A 141 20.56 -18.90 -24.54
N ARG A 142 19.85 -20.01 -24.37
CA ARG A 142 20.18 -21.31 -24.99
C ARG A 142 18.91 -21.96 -25.51
N GLY A 143 18.84 -22.16 -26.83
CA GLY A 143 17.69 -22.80 -27.47
C GLY A 143 16.39 -22.09 -27.09
N ASN A 144 15.54 -22.80 -26.37
CA ASN A 144 14.22 -22.36 -25.92
C ASN A 144 14.18 -21.76 -24.50
N ALA A 145 15.33 -21.57 -23.85
CA ALA A 145 15.41 -21.04 -22.49
C ALA A 145 16.20 -19.73 -22.43
N ARG A 146 15.65 -18.77 -21.70
CA ARG A 146 16.27 -17.47 -21.41
C ARG A 146 16.19 -17.18 -19.92
N ALA A 147 17.24 -16.65 -19.33
CA ALA A 147 17.22 -16.18 -17.96
C ALA A 147 18.15 -14.99 -17.77
N GLY A 148 17.81 -14.13 -16.83
CA GLY A 148 18.52 -12.88 -16.60
C GLY A 148 18.30 -12.30 -15.22
N LEU A 149 18.99 -11.19 -14.99
CA LEU A 149 18.85 -10.38 -13.79
C LEU A 149 18.31 -9.00 -14.14
N LEU A 150 17.65 -8.38 -13.18
CA LEU A 150 17.14 -7.01 -13.28
C LEU A 150 17.51 -6.20 -12.06
N ALA A 151 17.57 -4.89 -12.24
CA ALA A 151 17.62 -3.91 -11.17
C ALA A 151 16.86 -2.65 -11.57
N GLY A 152 16.39 -1.88 -10.60
CA GLY A 152 15.71 -0.63 -10.89
C GLY A 152 15.44 0.20 -9.65
N PHE A 153 14.82 1.34 -9.89
CA PHE A 153 14.35 2.23 -8.84
C PHE A 153 12.96 2.77 -9.19
N LEU A 154 12.20 3.10 -8.15
CA LEU A 154 10.89 3.71 -8.25
C LEU A 154 10.81 4.90 -7.29
N SER A 155 10.12 5.95 -7.71
CA SER A 155 9.62 7.03 -6.87
C SER A 155 8.13 6.84 -6.72
N GLU A 156 7.62 7.04 -5.50
CA GLU A 156 6.25 6.75 -5.14
C GLU A 156 5.62 7.90 -4.34
N THR A 157 4.35 8.15 -4.63
CA THR A 157 3.51 9.10 -3.93
C THR A 157 2.17 8.45 -3.64
N LEU A 158 1.68 8.61 -2.41
CA LEU A 158 0.34 8.25 -1.97
C LEU A 158 -0.27 9.49 -1.33
N THR A 159 -1.44 9.93 -1.78
CA THR A 159 -2.18 11.05 -1.20
C THR A 159 -3.56 10.62 -0.72
N MET A 160 -4.02 11.24 0.36
CA MET A 160 -5.35 11.06 0.92
C MET A 160 -5.90 12.43 1.32
N ASP A 161 -6.45 13.14 0.33
CA ASP A 161 -6.77 14.56 0.43
C ASP A 161 -7.80 14.87 1.52
N ALA A 162 -8.83 14.04 1.66
CA ALA A 162 -9.86 14.20 2.69
C ALA A 162 -9.28 14.10 4.12
N ARG A 163 -8.11 13.47 4.28
CA ARG A 163 -7.35 13.41 5.55
C ARG A 163 -6.16 14.36 5.59
N GLN A 164 -5.90 15.14 4.53
CA GLN A 164 -4.68 15.96 4.35
C GLN A 164 -3.43 15.17 4.77
N SER A 165 -3.33 13.96 4.22
CA SER A 165 -2.24 13.04 4.49
C SER A 165 -1.55 12.63 3.21
N ALA A 166 -0.24 12.46 3.26
CA ALA A 166 0.57 12.02 2.14
C ALA A 166 1.69 11.10 2.60
N VAL A 167 2.11 10.20 1.72
CA VAL A 167 3.32 9.41 1.85
C VAL A 167 4.13 9.59 0.58
N ARG A 168 5.41 9.87 0.71
CA ARG A 168 6.35 9.98 -0.41
C ARG A 168 7.52 9.08 -0.15
N GLY A 169 8.01 8.42 -1.18
CA GLY A 169 9.10 7.47 -1.01
C GLY A 169 9.90 7.22 -2.26
N SER A 170 10.97 6.47 -2.05
CA SER A 170 11.75 5.87 -3.12
C SER A 170 12.09 4.44 -2.76
N SER A 171 12.16 3.60 -3.78
CA SER A 171 12.53 2.21 -3.63
C SER A 171 13.56 1.80 -4.66
N VAL A 172 14.43 0.89 -4.28
CA VAL A 172 15.27 0.14 -5.21
C VAL A 172 14.81 -1.30 -5.25
N HIS A 173 14.97 -1.95 -6.39
CA HIS A 173 14.62 -3.36 -6.54
C HIS A 173 15.63 -4.10 -7.39
N LEU A 174 15.72 -5.39 -7.14
CA LEU A 174 16.56 -6.32 -7.88
C LEU A 174 15.84 -7.66 -7.97
N GLY A 175 16.16 -8.44 -9.00
CA GLY A 175 15.50 -9.71 -9.21
C GLY A 175 16.13 -10.56 -10.28
N GLY A 176 15.58 -11.76 -10.42
CA GLY A 176 15.86 -12.68 -11.49
C GLY A 176 14.60 -12.99 -12.27
N TYR A 177 14.76 -13.30 -13.54
CA TYR A 177 13.67 -13.75 -14.39
C TYR A 177 14.11 -14.87 -15.31
N GLY A 178 13.14 -15.63 -15.77
CA GLY A 178 13.33 -16.71 -16.74
C GLY A 178 12.14 -16.86 -17.67
N GLN A 179 12.42 -17.32 -18.88
CA GLN A 179 11.45 -17.73 -19.89
C GLN A 179 11.86 -19.10 -20.43
N TRP A 180 10.88 -19.98 -20.60
CA TRP A 180 11.04 -21.27 -21.25
C TRP A 180 9.93 -21.46 -22.29
N GLU A 181 10.32 -21.71 -23.54
CA GLU A 181 9.41 -22.02 -24.65
C GLU A 181 9.26 -23.53 -24.84
N LEU A 182 8.03 -24.04 -24.71
CA LEU A 182 7.64 -25.44 -24.76
C LEU A 182 6.59 -25.60 -25.86
N ASP A 183 7.01 -25.69 -27.12
CA ASP A 183 6.12 -25.80 -28.29
C ASP A 183 5.01 -24.73 -28.26
N LYS A 184 3.80 -25.10 -27.84
CA LYS A 184 2.63 -24.19 -27.74
C LYS A 184 2.53 -23.41 -26.44
N VAL A 185 3.44 -23.57 -25.49
CA VAL A 185 3.38 -22.91 -24.17
C VAL A 185 4.67 -22.17 -23.89
N THR A 186 4.57 -20.91 -23.49
CA THR A 186 5.71 -20.16 -22.92
C THR A 186 5.51 -19.99 -21.43
N LEU A 187 6.42 -20.53 -20.64
CA LEU A 187 6.49 -20.32 -19.19
C LEU A 187 7.38 -19.12 -18.90
N ARG A 188 6.94 -18.24 -18.00
CA ARG A 188 7.72 -17.12 -17.48
C ARG A 188 7.74 -17.16 -15.96
N GLY A 189 8.88 -16.85 -15.37
CA GLY A 189 9.07 -16.77 -13.94
C GLY A 189 9.80 -15.50 -13.56
N VAL A 190 9.38 -14.87 -12.46
CA VAL A 190 10.01 -13.68 -11.88
C VAL A 190 10.16 -13.87 -10.39
N VAL A 191 11.33 -13.56 -9.86
CA VAL A 191 11.55 -13.39 -8.42
C VAL A 191 12.20 -12.03 -8.21
N GLY A 192 11.62 -11.21 -7.35
CA GLY A 192 12.09 -9.86 -7.10
C GLY A 192 12.06 -9.48 -5.63
N PHE A 193 13.01 -8.64 -5.23
CA PHE A 193 13.07 -8.03 -3.91
C PHE A 193 13.10 -6.51 -4.08
N SER A 194 12.40 -5.78 -3.21
CA SER A 194 12.44 -4.32 -3.16
C SER A 194 12.66 -3.83 -1.74
N SER A 195 13.51 -2.81 -1.61
CA SER A 195 13.68 -2.04 -0.38
C SER A 195 13.26 -0.60 -0.63
N ALA A 196 12.37 -0.08 0.21
CA ALA A 196 11.82 1.25 0.09
C ALA A 196 12.01 2.03 1.38
N ARG A 197 12.26 3.34 1.23
CA ARG A 197 12.21 4.32 2.31
C ARG A 197 11.11 5.32 1.98
N SER A 198 10.26 5.57 2.97
CA SER A 198 9.11 6.44 2.79
C SER A 198 8.96 7.36 4.00
N ASP A 199 8.60 8.60 3.71
CA ASP A 199 8.23 9.63 4.67
C ASP A 199 6.72 9.88 4.57
N SER A 200 6.06 10.03 5.71
CA SER A 200 4.64 10.32 5.82
C SER A 200 4.39 11.66 6.48
N GLU A 201 3.38 12.36 6.00
CA GLU A 201 2.88 13.59 6.57
C GLU A 201 1.37 13.42 6.80
N ARG A 202 0.91 13.72 8.01
CA ARG A 202 -0.51 13.73 8.38
C ARG A 202 -0.84 15.01 9.13
N ARG A 203 -1.86 15.73 8.66
CA ARG A 203 -2.30 16.95 9.32
C ARG A 203 -3.28 16.65 10.45
N VAL A 204 -2.85 16.93 11.67
CA VAL A 204 -3.67 16.86 12.88
C VAL A 204 -4.29 18.23 13.12
N ALA A 205 -5.61 18.29 13.21
CA ALA A 205 -6.30 19.56 13.45
C ALA A 205 -7.55 19.38 14.31
N PHE A 206 -7.68 20.22 15.34
CA PHE A 206 -8.82 20.32 16.25
C PHE A 206 -8.78 21.67 16.95
N GLY A 207 -9.93 22.29 17.26
CA GLY A 207 -9.97 23.47 18.15
C GLY A 207 -9.08 24.67 17.84
N GLY A 208 -8.66 24.85 16.58
CA GLY A 208 -7.67 25.87 16.18
C GLY A 208 -6.21 25.40 16.27
N THR A 209 -5.93 24.31 16.98
CA THR A 209 -4.67 23.59 16.94
C THR A 209 -4.50 22.94 15.57
N VAL A 210 -3.34 23.18 14.96
CA VAL A 210 -2.93 22.56 13.71
C VAL A 210 -1.48 22.12 13.86
N ARG A 211 -1.25 20.82 13.73
CA ARG A 211 0.08 20.21 13.78
C ARG A 211 0.28 19.28 12.58
N THR A 212 1.54 19.06 12.20
CA THR A 212 1.90 18.10 11.15
C THR A 212 2.64 16.94 11.79
N ALA A 213 2.02 15.77 11.77
CA ALA A 213 2.64 14.52 12.19
C ALA A 213 3.52 14.00 11.05
N GLN A 214 4.79 13.76 11.34
CA GLN A 214 5.78 13.28 10.38
C GLN A 214 6.28 11.90 10.79
N GLY A 215 6.25 10.93 9.89
CA GLY A 215 6.79 9.59 10.10
C GLY A 215 7.83 9.24 9.03
N ALA A 216 8.80 8.41 9.39
CA ALA A 216 9.77 7.84 8.45
C ALA A 216 9.84 6.33 8.68
N PHE A 217 9.79 5.54 7.63
CA PHE A 217 9.80 4.08 7.73
C PHE A 217 10.40 3.39 6.51
N GLU A 218 10.91 2.18 6.76
CA GLU A 218 11.44 1.30 5.73
C GLU A 218 10.47 0.16 5.44
N THR A 219 10.41 -0.26 4.18
CA THR A 219 9.62 -1.41 3.72
C THR A 219 10.50 -2.37 2.92
N SER A 220 10.36 -3.66 3.17
CA SER A 220 11.01 -4.73 2.43
C SER A 220 9.98 -5.66 1.83
N ASP A 221 10.00 -5.78 0.51
CA ASP A 221 9.00 -6.50 -0.26
C ASP A 221 9.63 -7.61 -1.09
N THR A 222 8.87 -8.66 -1.36
CA THR A 222 9.29 -9.76 -2.23
C THR A 222 8.13 -10.24 -3.07
N VAL A 223 8.41 -10.55 -4.33
CA VAL A 223 7.47 -11.16 -5.27
C VAL A 223 8.08 -12.41 -5.88
N MET A 224 7.27 -13.46 -6.00
CA MET A 224 7.53 -14.61 -6.85
C MET A 224 6.31 -14.79 -7.75
N ALA A 225 6.48 -14.66 -9.06
CA ALA A 225 5.42 -14.78 -10.03
C ALA A 225 5.77 -15.82 -11.09
N VAL A 226 4.80 -16.64 -11.48
CA VAL A 226 4.90 -17.58 -12.60
C VAL A 226 3.69 -17.36 -13.51
N GLU A 227 3.95 -17.28 -14.81
CA GLU A 227 2.93 -17.17 -15.84
C GLU A 227 3.12 -18.28 -16.90
N ALA A 228 2.02 -18.85 -17.36
CA ALA A 228 1.94 -19.71 -18.53
C ALA A 228 1.16 -18.98 -19.62
N ARG A 229 1.72 -18.97 -20.83
CA ARG A 229 1.17 -18.28 -22.00
C ARG A 229 0.95 -19.31 -23.10
N PHE A 230 -0.26 -19.39 -23.60
CA PHE A 230 -0.65 -20.43 -24.55
C PHE A 230 -0.72 -19.86 -25.96
N ALA A 231 -0.03 -20.47 -26.91
CA ALA A 231 -0.20 -20.19 -28.33
C ALA A 231 -1.52 -20.81 -28.81
N ALA A 232 -2.64 -20.22 -28.40
CA ALA A 232 -3.96 -20.78 -28.62
C ALA A 232 -4.46 -20.58 -30.05
N TRP A 233 -4.25 -19.38 -30.61
CA TRP A 233 -4.72 -19.06 -31.95
C TRP A 233 -3.87 -17.96 -32.60
N SER A 234 -3.60 -18.12 -33.90
CA SER A 234 -2.91 -17.14 -34.73
C SER A 234 -3.51 -17.18 -36.13
N SER A 235 -3.91 -16.03 -36.67
CA SER A 235 -4.18 -15.80 -38.10
C SER A 235 -3.05 -14.99 -38.72
N GLU A 236 -3.16 -14.62 -40.00
CA GLU A 236 -2.20 -13.74 -40.68
C GLU A 236 -2.11 -12.33 -40.05
N GLN A 237 -3.17 -11.85 -39.40
CA GLN A 237 -3.21 -10.48 -38.85
C GLN A 237 -3.24 -10.42 -37.33
N VAL A 238 -3.74 -11.46 -36.66
CA VAL A 238 -4.00 -11.43 -35.21
C VAL A 238 -3.49 -12.70 -34.53
N ARG A 239 -2.78 -12.51 -33.43
CA ARG A 239 -2.38 -13.55 -32.48
C ARG A 239 -3.15 -13.37 -31.17
N LEU A 240 -3.70 -14.45 -30.67
CA LEU A 240 -4.43 -14.51 -29.41
C LEU A 240 -3.74 -15.48 -28.45
N VAL A 241 -3.32 -14.94 -27.30
CA VAL A 241 -2.52 -15.64 -26.29
C VAL A 241 -3.24 -15.59 -24.95
N PRO A 242 -3.91 -16.67 -24.53
CA PRO A 242 -4.39 -16.81 -23.17
C PRO A 242 -3.21 -16.85 -22.21
N VAL A 243 -3.37 -16.22 -21.05
CA VAL A 243 -2.37 -16.14 -20.00
C VAL A 243 -3.00 -16.58 -18.69
N VAL A 244 -2.35 -17.50 -18.00
CA VAL A 244 -2.68 -17.88 -16.63
C VAL A 244 -1.45 -17.64 -15.77
N GLY A 245 -1.62 -17.03 -14.61
CA GLY A 245 -0.52 -16.73 -13.73
C GLY A 245 -0.87 -16.88 -12.26
N LEU A 246 0.18 -17.05 -11.46
CA LEU A 246 0.10 -17.07 -10.02
C LEU A 246 1.28 -16.28 -9.47
N ALA A 247 1.01 -15.40 -8.53
CA ALA A 247 2.06 -14.64 -7.87
C ALA A 247 1.87 -14.64 -6.36
N HIS A 248 2.96 -14.86 -5.63
CA HIS A 248 3.05 -14.72 -4.19
C HIS A 248 3.82 -13.46 -3.85
N TYR A 249 3.24 -12.65 -2.97
CA TYR A 249 3.79 -11.37 -2.56
C TYR A 249 3.92 -11.35 -1.05
N THR A 250 4.99 -10.75 -0.55
CA THR A 250 5.19 -10.47 0.87
C THR A 250 5.65 -9.05 1.05
N THR A 251 5.14 -8.38 2.08
CA THR A 251 5.60 -7.04 2.50
C THR A 251 5.90 -7.05 3.98
N ARG A 252 6.98 -6.39 4.37
CA ARG A 252 7.37 -6.15 5.75
C ARG A 252 7.71 -4.69 5.92
N ARG A 253 6.93 -3.99 6.73
CA ARG A 253 7.13 -2.57 7.07
C ARG A 253 7.59 -2.44 8.51
N ALA A 254 8.67 -1.69 8.73
CA ALA A 254 9.12 -1.36 10.07
C ALA A 254 8.07 -0.55 10.83
N GLY A 255 7.99 -0.75 12.15
CA GLY A 255 7.23 0.14 13.02
C GLY A 255 7.94 1.49 13.14
N PHE A 256 7.18 2.55 13.33
CA PHE A 256 7.71 3.90 13.49
C PHE A 256 6.81 4.73 14.39
N ARG A 257 7.34 5.83 14.90
CA ARG A 257 6.59 6.81 15.68
C ARG A 257 6.57 8.12 14.92
N GLU A 258 5.40 8.73 14.84
CA GLU A 258 5.27 10.07 14.29
C GLU A 258 5.87 11.11 15.23
N THR A 259 6.38 12.19 14.66
CA THR A 259 6.98 13.34 15.32
C THR A 259 6.31 14.62 14.83
N GLY A 260 6.62 15.79 15.42
CA GLY A 260 6.09 17.09 14.97
C GLY A 260 4.65 17.40 15.39
N ALA A 261 3.85 16.37 15.74
CA ALA A 261 2.49 16.53 16.26
C ALA A 261 2.36 16.22 17.75
N GLY A 262 3.43 16.44 18.55
CA GLY A 262 3.38 16.25 20.00
C GLY A 262 2.81 14.90 20.40
N ASN A 263 1.77 14.94 21.22
CA ASN A 263 1.15 13.75 21.81
C ASN A 263 0.02 13.16 20.94
N GLU A 264 -0.38 13.87 19.89
CA GLU A 264 -1.30 13.40 18.86
C GLU A 264 -0.59 12.61 17.74
N GLY A 265 0.73 12.44 17.87
CA GLY A 265 1.55 11.58 17.02
C GLY A 265 1.28 10.09 17.30
N LEU A 266 1.11 9.32 16.23
CA LEU A 266 0.83 7.89 16.32
C LEU A 266 2.12 7.07 16.48
N THR A 267 2.05 6.02 17.29
CA THR A 267 3.03 4.92 17.24
C THR A 267 2.48 3.82 16.36
N VAL A 268 2.98 3.75 15.12
CA VAL A 268 2.53 2.79 14.12
C VAL A 268 3.34 1.51 14.26
N GLN A 269 2.66 0.41 14.59
CA GLN A 269 3.32 -0.89 14.74
C GLN A 269 3.90 -1.39 13.41
N ALA A 270 4.89 -2.27 13.52
CA ALA A 270 5.40 -3.02 12.38
C ALA A 270 4.28 -3.84 11.75
N TYR A 271 4.38 -4.06 10.44
CA TYR A 271 3.35 -4.75 9.68
C TYR A 271 3.98 -5.76 8.73
N ASP A 272 3.54 -7.02 8.84
CA ASP A 272 3.88 -8.09 7.92
C ASP A 272 2.61 -8.59 7.24
N ALA A 273 2.64 -8.74 5.93
CA ALA A 273 1.56 -9.38 5.19
C ALA A 273 2.08 -10.21 4.02
N ALA A 274 1.30 -11.23 3.67
CA ALA A 274 1.50 -12.01 2.47
C ALA A 274 0.17 -12.19 1.74
N TRP A 275 0.21 -12.19 0.41
CA TRP A 275 -0.97 -12.48 -0.41
C TRP A 275 -0.57 -13.25 -1.65
N VAL A 276 -1.53 -14.03 -2.15
CA VAL A 276 -1.43 -14.74 -3.41
C VAL A 276 -2.41 -14.13 -4.39
N ARG A 277 -1.95 -13.90 -5.61
CA ARG A 277 -2.73 -13.38 -6.71
C ARG A 277 -2.80 -14.38 -7.84
N GLY A 278 -4.02 -14.79 -8.19
CA GLY A 278 -4.28 -15.50 -9.43
C GLY A 278 -4.50 -14.50 -10.56
N LEU A 279 -3.92 -14.77 -11.72
CA LEU A 279 -4.09 -14.01 -12.94
C LEU A 279 -4.74 -14.90 -14.01
N LEU A 280 -5.81 -14.39 -14.62
CA LEU A 280 -6.34 -14.91 -15.89
C LEU A 280 -6.39 -13.74 -16.86
N GLY A 281 -5.82 -13.92 -18.04
CA GLY A 281 -5.73 -12.86 -19.02
C GLY A 281 -5.74 -13.34 -20.45
N LEU A 282 -5.91 -12.37 -21.34
CA LEU A 282 -5.87 -12.56 -22.77
C LEU A 282 -5.01 -11.47 -23.37
N GLU A 283 -4.05 -11.85 -24.22
CA GLU A 283 -3.24 -10.93 -25.00
C GLU A 283 -3.60 -11.07 -26.48
N LEU A 284 -3.89 -9.93 -27.10
CA LEU A 284 -4.16 -9.79 -28.52
C LEU A 284 -3.02 -8.98 -29.10
N GLY A 285 -2.37 -9.44 -30.16
CA GLY A 285 -1.35 -8.68 -30.87
C GLY A 285 -1.33 -8.99 -32.36
N SER A 286 -0.58 -8.21 -33.15
CA SER A 286 -0.42 -8.49 -34.58
C SER A 286 0.51 -9.69 -34.82
N THR A 287 0.23 -10.46 -35.87
CA THR A 287 1.08 -11.61 -36.27
C THR A 287 2.31 -11.15 -37.06
N GLU A 288 2.21 -10.06 -37.80
CA GLU A 288 3.32 -9.44 -38.52
C GLU A 288 3.72 -8.12 -37.85
N PRO A 289 5.03 -7.78 -37.81
CA PRO A 289 5.44 -6.39 -37.73
C PRO A 289 4.97 -5.74 -39.03
N THR A 290 3.89 -4.97 -38.98
CA THR A 290 3.57 -4.03 -40.08
C THR A 290 4.85 -3.29 -40.43
N GLY A 291 5.14 -3.11 -41.73
CA GLY A 291 6.42 -2.55 -42.22
C GLY A 291 6.85 -1.17 -41.67
N ASN A 292 6.06 -0.58 -40.77
CA ASN A 292 6.50 0.40 -39.79
C ASN A 292 6.56 -0.28 -38.41
N ASP A 293 7.75 -0.42 -37.81
CA ASP A 293 8.20 -0.89 -36.47
C ASP A 293 7.25 -0.73 -35.24
N MET A 294 5.95 -0.91 -35.41
CA MET A 294 4.91 -0.57 -34.46
C MET A 294 4.03 -1.79 -34.30
N SER A 295 4.37 -2.63 -33.32
CA SER A 295 3.50 -3.69 -32.84
C SER A 295 2.52 -3.11 -31.83
N TRP A 296 1.25 -3.51 -31.94
CA TRP A 296 0.24 -3.23 -30.93
C TRP A 296 -0.08 -4.52 -30.19
N TYR A 297 -0.29 -4.41 -28.88
CA TYR A 297 -0.91 -5.48 -28.12
C TYR A 297 -1.87 -4.92 -27.08
N GLY A 298 -3.02 -5.59 -26.92
CA GLY A 298 -3.99 -5.33 -25.87
C GLY A 298 -3.98 -6.48 -24.88
N ARG A 299 -3.98 -6.18 -23.59
CA ARG A 299 -4.08 -7.21 -22.55
C ARG A 299 -5.24 -6.93 -21.61
N TRP A 300 -6.12 -7.91 -21.46
CA TRP A 300 -7.11 -7.93 -20.38
C TRP A 300 -6.60 -8.84 -19.26
N ARG A 301 -6.77 -8.41 -18.00
CA ARG A 301 -6.32 -9.13 -16.80
C ARG A 301 -7.44 -9.14 -15.76
N GLY A 302 -8.03 -10.31 -15.53
CA GLY A 302 -8.81 -10.61 -14.34
C GLY A 302 -7.87 -11.07 -13.22
N CYS A 303 -8.08 -10.55 -12.01
CA CYS A 303 -7.23 -10.85 -10.85
C CYS A 303 -8.10 -11.24 -9.66
N THR A 304 -7.73 -12.33 -8.99
CA THR A 304 -8.26 -12.68 -7.66
C THR A 304 -7.13 -12.64 -6.65
N THR A 305 -7.38 -12.08 -5.46
CA THR A 305 -6.37 -11.95 -4.40
C THR A 305 -6.87 -12.63 -3.13
N SER A 306 -6.02 -13.47 -2.55
CA SER A 306 -6.22 -14.03 -1.20
C SER A 306 -5.10 -13.50 -0.31
N ALA A 307 -5.45 -12.94 0.85
CA ALA A 307 -4.50 -12.32 1.77
C ALA A 307 -4.49 -13.06 3.11
N GLN A 308 -3.30 -13.28 3.65
CA GLN A 308 -3.10 -13.81 5.00
C GLN A 308 -2.26 -12.81 5.80
N ARG A 309 -2.83 -12.34 6.92
CA ARG A 309 -2.16 -11.41 7.84
C ARG A 309 -1.58 -12.21 9.02
N SER A 310 -0.26 -12.18 9.20
CA SER A 310 0.37 -12.74 10.39
C SER A 310 0.60 -11.64 11.42
N GLY A 311 -0.28 -11.51 12.42
CA GLY A 311 -0.04 -10.64 13.55
C GLY A 311 0.97 -11.25 14.51
N ARG A 312 2.25 -10.88 14.41
CA ARG A 312 3.26 -11.28 15.40
C ARG A 312 3.11 -10.38 16.63
N ARG A 313 2.22 -10.73 17.57
CA ARG A 313 2.26 -10.14 18.92
C ARG A 313 3.60 -10.52 19.55
N ARG A 314 4.54 -9.57 19.65
CA ARG A 314 5.69 -9.73 20.55
C ARG A 314 5.15 -9.84 21.97
N ARG A 315 5.22 -11.04 22.56
CA ARG A 315 5.01 -11.25 24.00
C ARG A 315 6.03 -10.40 24.77
N GLY A 316 5.56 -9.83 25.89
CA GLY A 316 6.20 -8.75 26.61
C GLY A 316 7.63 -9.01 27.07
N SER A 317 8.43 -7.95 27.08
CA SER A 317 9.67 -7.89 27.83
C SER A 317 9.34 -7.67 29.30
N THR A 318 9.62 -8.69 30.09
CA THR A 318 9.63 -8.69 31.55
C THR A 318 10.39 -7.49 32.10
N VAL A 319 9.70 -6.64 32.88
CA VAL A 319 10.35 -5.65 33.74
C VAL A 319 11.12 -6.43 34.81
N ARG A 320 12.45 -6.48 34.70
CA ARG A 320 13.32 -6.89 35.80
C ARG A 320 13.49 -5.69 36.73
N ARG A 321 12.84 -5.73 37.89
CA ARG A 321 13.19 -4.90 39.05
C ARG A 321 14.66 -5.19 39.40
N ALA A 322 15.51 -4.18 39.30
CA ALA A 322 16.79 -4.18 40.02
C ALA A 322 16.49 -3.80 41.48
N GLY A 323 16.54 -4.79 42.36
CA GLY A 323 16.77 -4.53 43.78
C GLY A 323 18.27 -4.42 44.00
N THR A 324 18.72 -3.33 44.59
CA THR A 324 20.04 -3.22 45.19
C THR A 324 19.87 -3.08 46.69
N SER A 325 20.28 -4.13 47.37
CA SER A 325 20.63 -4.17 48.79
C SER A 325 22.03 -3.56 48.98
N SER A 326 22.10 -2.51 49.79
CA SER A 326 23.22 -2.18 50.70
C SER A 326 22.81 -0.95 51.49
#